data_AF-A0A4S3TPU1-F1
#
_entry.id   AF-A0A4S3TPU1-F1
#
_cell.length_a   1.000
_cell.length_b   1.000
_cell.length_c   1.000
_cell.angle_alpha   90.00
_cell.angle_beta   90.00
_cell.angle_gamma   90.00
#
_symmetry.space_group_name_H-M   'P 1'
#
loop_
_entity.id
_entity.type
_entity.pdbx_description
1 polymer ?
#
loop_
_entity_poly.entity_id
_entity_poly.type
_entity_poly.pdbx_seq_one_letter_code
_entity_poly.pdbx_strand_id
1 'polypeptide(L)'
;MNRRAFLGLGAAFIGAGALHQTGAFSSVSAGRGVAVSAATDPNALLGVDRSEYPPTVTNNTDSFSMTVSLESHNLAFDVTGDGSYEEPATFQFGPGDSRTVELEGDDDTVTITAELENGAGTIELERFFEVPQAAAIEQVVGSVREAFGSGRYEFSLTNTSGNDITLDGFGIAWTNNPDAMQVPRPNGNDSILTANGSQRIDQVLYVGGEITDVIDGQEVQLGGGEAMDFEIQRFSDGNPGGGIGVEDVDLAVRAADGSSSVVELRADG
;
A
#
# COMPACT_ATOMS: atom_id res chain seq x y z
N MET A 1 12.47 26.79 51.44
CA MET A 1 12.90 25.54 50.77
C MET A 1 12.13 25.41 49.46
N ASN A 2 12.88 25.27 48.36
CA ASN A 2 12.54 24.60 47.09
C ASN A 2 11.41 25.15 46.20
N ARG A 3 11.53 25.28 44.87
CA ARG A 3 12.60 25.40 43.86
C ARG A 3 11.82 25.84 42.61
N ARG A 4 12.04 27.05 42.08
CA ARG A 4 11.53 27.45 40.75
C ARG A 4 12.66 27.21 39.75
N ALA A 5 12.48 26.22 38.88
CA ALA A 5 13.37 26.01 37.75
C ALA A 5 13.06 27.05 36.67
N PHE A 6 13.98 28.00 36.51
CA PHE A 6 14.17 28.75 35.28
C PHE A 6 14.87 27.81 34.28
N LEU A 7 14.27 27.58 33.12
CA LEU A 7 14.98 27.07 31.94
C LEU A 7 14.72 28.07 30.82
N GLY A 8 15.77 28.82 30.51
CA GLY A 8 15.76 29.96 29.61
C GLY A 8 15.86 29.56 28.15
N LEU A 9 15.24 30.42 27.32
CA LEU A 9 15.77 30.97 26.07
C LEU A 9 16.96 30.23 25.43
N GLY A 10 16.65 29.39 24.44
CA GLY A 10 17.53 29.13 23.31
C GLY A 10 16.98 29.87 22.10
N ALA A 11 17.48 31.09 21.85
CA ALA A 11 17.19 31.84 20.64
C ALA A 11 17.92 31.21 19.46
N ALA A 12 17.20 30.54 18.56
CA ALA A 12 17.68 30.29 17.21
C ALA A 12 17.41 31.54 16.38
N PHE A 13 18.43 32.39 16.27
CA PHE A 13 18.54 33.39 15.21
C PHE A 13 18.55 32.66 13.86
N ILE A 14 17.44 32.70 13.12
CA ILE A 14 17.49 32.52 11.66
C ILE A 14 17.41 33.94 11.09
N GLY A 15 18.52 34.38 10.53
CA GLY A 15 18.68 35.71 9.96
C GLY A 15 17.65 35.96 8.87
N ALA A 16 16.82 36.97 9.08
CA ALA A 16 16.09 37.65 8.01
C ALA A 16 17.11 38.43 7.16
N GLY A 17 17.72 37.74 6.20
CA GLY A 17 18.46 38.35 5.10
C GLY A 17 17.61 38.25 3.84
N ALA A 18 17.16 39.39 3.35
CA ALA A 18 16.40 39.49 2.11
C ALA A 18 17.22 38.94 0.92
N LEU A 19 16.68 37.92 0.26
CA LEU A 19 16.96 37.66 -1.15
C LEU A 19 15.61 37.50 -1.87
N HIS A 20 15.28 38.47 -2.70
CA HIS A 20 14.27 38.31 -3.74
C HIS A 20 14.83 37.36 -4.81
N GLN A 21 14.77 36.06 -4.54
CA GLN A 21 15.01 35.01 -5.53
C GLN A 21 14.27 33.77 -5.01
N THR A 22 13.48 33.14 -5.87
CA THR A 22 12.61 31.98 -5.61
C THR A 22 13.33 30.90 -4.79
N GLY A 23 13.09 30.87 -3.48
CA GLY A 23 13.72 29.97 -2.52
C GLY A 23 12.80 28.83 -2.15
N ALA A 24 12.66 27.85 -3.04
CA ALA A 24 12.23 26.52 -2.64
C ALA A 24 13.41 25.87 -1.89
N PHE A 25 13.33 25.81 -0.56
CA PHE A 25 14.32 25.09 0.25
C PHE A 25 14.02 23.59 0.16
N SER A 26 15.03 22.76 -0.16
CA SER A 26 14.86 21.30 -0.35
C SER A 26 15.51 20.42 0.72
N SER A 27 16.24 20.93 1.73
CA SER A 27 16.59 20.09 2.89
C SER A 27 16.93 20.86 4.17
N VAL A 28 16.44 20.31 5.29
CA VAL A 28 16.90 20.56 6.66
C VAL A 28 17.10 19.19 7.29
N SER A 29 18.35 18.81 7.56
CA SER A 29 18.65 17.61 8.36
C SER A 29 18.51 17.97 9.84
N ALA A 30 17.43 17.52 10.47
CA ALA A 30 17.20 17.64 11.90
C ALA A 30 16.80 16.28 12.48
N GLY A 31 17.55 15.82 13.48
CA GLY A 31 17.29 14.56 14.16
C GLY A 31 15.97 14.59 14.93
N ARG A 32 15.08 13.66 14.56
CA ARG A 32 13.79 13.28 15.19
C ARG A 32 12.65 14.30 15.05
N GLY A 33 11.75 14.00 14.10
CA GLY A 33 10.34 14.41 14.16
C GLY A 33 9.99 15.75 13.53
N VAL A 34 10.55 16.09 12.37
CA VAL A 34 10.11 17.24 11.57
C VAL A 34 9.35 16.73 10.35
N ALA A 35 8.04 16.94 10.31
CA ALA A 35 7.27 16.84 9.07
C ALA A 35 7.66 18.02 8.18
N VAL A 36 8.43 17.75 7.13
CA VAL A 36 8.74 18.76 6.10
C VAL A 36 7.50 18.89 5.23
N SER A 37 6.69 19.90 5.49
CA SER A 37 5.67 20.32 4.54
C SER A 37 6.36 21.10 3.43
N ALA A 38 6.50 20.48 2.26
CA ALA A 38 6.91 21.20 1.06
C ALA A 38 5.85 22.27 0.80
N ALA A 39 6.26 23.54 0.74
CA ALA A 39 5.34 24.61 0.40
C ALA A 39 4.72 24.30 -0.97
N THR A 40 3.39 24.21 -1.04
CA THR A 40 2.65 24.13 -2.30
C THR A 40 2.90 25.45 -3.04
N ASP A 41 3.91 25.47 -3.91
CA ASP A 41 4.17 26.60 -4.80
C ASP A 41 3.33 26.39 -6.06
N PRO A 42 2.24 27.15 -6.26
CA PRO A 42 1.43 27.07 -7.46
C PRO A 42 2.20 27.44 -8.74
N ASN A 43 3.44 27.97 -8.61
CA ASN A 43 4.32 28.29 -9.73
C ASN A 43 5.49 27.29 -9.89
N ALA A 44 5.47 26.16 -9.19
CA ALA A 44 6.48 25.11 -9.39
C ALA A 44 6.38 24.55 -10.81
N LEU A 45 7.49 24.55 -11.55
CA LEU A 45 7.54 24.09 -12.94
C LEU A 45 7.30 22.58 -13.07
N LEU A 46 7.68 21.81 -12.04
CA LEU A 46 7.44 20.37 -11.91
C LEU A 46 6.55 20.12 -10.69
N GLY A 47 5.41 19.47 -10.90
CA GLY A 47 4.49 19.01 -9.87
C GLY A 47 4.65 17.51 -9.61
N VAL A 48 4.57 17.12 -8.34
CA VAL A 48 4.48 15.71 -7.92
C VAL A 48 3.34 15.61 -6.91
N ASP A 49 2.22 15.04 -7.35
CA ASP A 49 1.07 14.76 -6.49
C ASP A 49 1.19 13.33 -5.94
N ARG A 50 1.12 13.22 -4.61
CA ARG A 50 1.19 11.97 -3.84
C ARG A 50 -0.02 11.81 -2.93
N SER A 51 -1.08 12.59 -3.16
CA SER A 51 -2.32 12.49 -2.39
C SER A 51 -3.12 11.24 -2.73
N GLU A 52 -2.86 10.68 -3.92
CA GLU A 52 -3.40 9.41 -4.41
C GLU A 52 -2.23 8.50 -4.83
N TYR A 53 -2.45 7.18 -4.76
CA TYR A 53 -1.53 6.18 -5.31
C TYR A 53 -2.19 5.55 -6.56
N PRO A 54 -1.47 5.43 -7.68
CA PRO A 54 -0.07 5.80 -7.88
C PRO A 54 0.13 7.32 -7.96
N PRO A 55 1.33 7.84 -7.64
CA PRO A 55 1.61 9.28 -7.72
C PRO A 55 1.52 9.80 -9.16
N THR A 56 1.20 11.09 -9.29
CA THR A 56 1.15 11.78 -10.59
C THR A 56 2.23 12.85 -10.68
N VAL A 57 3.06 12.77 -11.72
CA VAL A 57 4.07 13.78 -12.06
C VAL A 57 3.52 14.68 -13.16
N THR A 58 3.64 16.00 -13.00
CA THR A 58 3.06 17.00 -13.93
C THR A 58 4.08 18.04 -14.34
N ASN A 59 4.18 18.33 -15.64
CA ASN A 59 4.89 19.49 -16.15
C ASN A 59 3.96 20.71 -16.12
N ASN A 60 4.10 21.55 -15.09
CA ASN A 60 3.26 22.74 -14.90
C ASN A 60 3.68 23.93 -15.79
N THR A 61 4.62 23.74 -16.71
CA THR A 61 5.01 24.83 -17.62
C THR A 61 4.08 24.92 -18.81
N ASP A 62 3.90 26.13 -19.33
CA ASP A 62 3.09 26.38 -20.54
C ASP A 62 3.92 26.35 -21.82
N SER A 63 5.26 26.30 -21.71
CA SER A 63 6.16 26.59 -22.84
C SER A 63 7.34 25.64 -23.01
N PHE A 64 7.66 24.79 -22.04
CA PHE A 64 8.82 23.92 -22.12
C PHE A 64 8.40 22.47 -21.99
N SER A 65 8.83 21.62 -22.92
CA SER A 65 8.82 20.19 -22.67
C SER A 65 9.93 19.85 -21.66
N MET A 66 9.77 18.75 -20.93
CA MET A 66 10.75 18.28 -19.94
C MET A 66 11.07 16.82 -20.15
N THR A 67 12.33 16.45 -20.00
CA THR A 67 12.75 15.06 -19.80
C THR A 67 12.92 14.84 -18.31
N VAL A 68 12.15 13.91 -17.74
CA VAL A 68 12.18 13.56 -16.32
C VAL A 68 12.85 12.20 -16.16
N SER A 69 13.80 12.11 -15.25
CA SER A 69 14.45 10.88 -14.79
C SER A 69 14.10 10.64 -13.33
N LEU A 70 13.74 9.42 -13.00
CA LEU A 70 13.50 8.92 -11.66
C LEU A 70 14.60 7.90 -11.32
N GLU A 71 15.20 8.04 -10.16
CA GLU A 71 16.25 7.14 -9.67
C GLU A 71 16.01 6.82 -8.18
N SER A 72 16.15 5.55 -7.81
CA SER A 72 15.92 5.01 -6.48
C SER A 72 16.80 3.77 -6.26
N HIS A 73 17.01 3.39 -5.00
CA HIS A 73 17.75 2.16 -4.68
C HIS A 73 16.82 0.94 -4.59
N ASN A 74 15.58 1.15 -4.14
CA ASN A 74 14.65 0.06 -3.82
C ASN A 74 13.30 0.16 -4.56
N LEU A 75 13.10 1.15 -5.42
CA LEU A 75 11.91 1.28 -6.25
C LEU A 75 12.25 1.11 -7.73
N ALA A 76 11.33 0.48 -8.45
CA ALA A 76 11.25 0.49 -9.90
C ALA A 76 9.95 1.19 -10.34
N PHE A 77 9.97 1.76 -11.53
CA PHE A 77 8.91 2.64 -12.01
C PHE A 77 8.31 2.12 -13.31
N ASP A 78 6.99 1.97 -13.38
CA ASP A 78 6.29 1.89 -14.66
C ASP A 78 5.77 3.30 -15.02
N VAL A 79 6.42 3.86 -16.03
CA VAL A 79 6.16 5.19 -16.55
C VAL A 79 5.38 5.15 -17.86
N THR A 80 4.95 3.98 -18.31
CA THR A 80 4.20 3.80 -19.55
C THR A 80 2.80 3.22 -19.32
N GLY A 81 2.57 2.61 -18.15
CA GLY A 81 1.32 1.94 -17.78
C GLY A 81 1.14 0.60 -18.49
N ASP A 82 2.24 -0.06 -18.87
CA ASP A 82 2.22 -1.36 -19.56
C ASP A 82 2.61 -2.54 -18.66
N GLY A 83 2.87 -2.28 -17.38
CA GLY A 83 3.34 -3.24 -16.37
C GLY A 83 4.84 -3.51 -16.43
N SER A 84 5.61 -2.79 -17.27
CA SER A 84 7.07 -2.90 -17.32
C SER A 84 7.71 -1.87 -16.39
N TYR A 85 8.27 -2.35 -15.28
CA TYR A 85 8.98 -1.52 -14.31
C TYR A 85 10.47 -1.40 -14.65
N GLU A 86 11.00 -0.17 -14.60
CA GLU A 86 12.40 0.16 -14.90
C GLU A 86 13.06 0.95 -13.76
N GLU A 87 14.36 0.75 -13.55
CA GLU A 87 15.18 1.54 -12.62
C GLU A 87 16.61 1.73 -13.17
N PRO A 88 17.07 2.98 -13.43
CA PRO A 88 16.28 4.22 -13.40
C PRO A 88 15.27 4.29 -14.56
N ALA A 89 14.20 5.07 -14.38
CA ALA A 89 13.21 5.31 -15.42
C ALA A 89 13.30 6.74 -15.99
N THR A 90 13.05 6.90 -17.28
CA THR A 90 13.08 8.22 -17.95
C THR A 90 11.92 8.37 -18.92
N PHE A 91 11.29 9.55 -18.91
CA PHE A 91 10.20 9.88 -19.82
C PHE A 91 10.16 11.38 -20.15
N GLN A 92 9.44 11.72 -21.22
CA GLN A 92 9.29 13.09 -21.68
C GLN A 92 7.84 13.57 -21.52
N PHE A 93 7.68 14.82 -21.12
CA PHE A 93 6.41 15.54 -21.04
C PHE A 93 6.42 16.76 -21.96
N GLY A 94 5.32 16.99 -22.66
CA GLY A 94 5.02 18.31 -23.21
C GLY A 94 4.59 19.30 -22.11
N PRO A 95 4.45 20.59 -22.45
CA PRO A 95 3.91 21.59 -21.54
C PRO A 95 2.48 21.24 -21.10
N GLY A 96 2.21 21.26 -19.78
CA GLY A 96 0.91 20.95 -19.20
C GLY A 96 0.60 19.45 -19.08
N ASP A 97 1.44 18.56 -19.59
CA ASP A 97 1.21 17.12 -19.54
C ASP A 97 1.43 16.57 -18.12
N SER A 98 0.65 15.56 -17.77
CA SER A 98 0.78 14.79 -16.53
C SER A 98 0.89 13.30 -16.82
N ARG A 99 1.48 12.55 -15.89
CA ARG A 99 1.60 11.10 -15.97
C ARG A 99 1.57 10.46 -14.60
N THR A 100 0.76 9.42 -14.49
CA THR A 100 0.76 8.50 -13.36
C THR A 100 1.98 7.59 -13.47
N VAL A 101 2.69 7.40 -12.37
CA VAL A 101 3.87 6.54 -12.29
C VAL A 101 3.58 5.44 -11.29
N GLU A 102 3.46 4.20 -11.75
CA GLU A 102 3.31 3.07 -10.85
C GLU A 102 4.65 2.71 -10.22
N LEU A 103 4.61 2.30 -8.96
CA LEU A 103 5.80 2.02 -8.16
C LEU A 103 5.80 0.57 -7.73
N GLU A 104 6.88 -0.15 -7.97
CA GLU A 104 7.11 -1.50 -7.46
C GLU A 104 8.39 -1.50 -6.62
N GLY A 105 8.34 -2.04 -5.40
CA GLY A 105 9.48 -2.07 -4.48
C GLY A 105 9.11 -1.68 -3.05
N ASP A 106 10.14 -1.43 -2.25
CA ASP A 106 10.01 -0.96 -0.87
C ASP A 106 9.94 0.57 -0.81
N ASP A 107 9.37 1.13 0.26
CA ASP A 107 9.40 2.57 0.50
C ASP A 107 10.82 3.14 0.38
N ASP A 108 11.01 4.17 -0.45
CA ASP A 108 12.33 4.75 -0.68
C ASP A 108 12.28 6.24 -1.02
N THR A 109 13.43 6.90 -0.93
CA THR A 109 13.64 8.24 -1.45
C THR A 109 14.06 8.17 -2.92
N VAL A 110 13.26 8.79 -3.77
CA VAL A 110 13.49 8.91 -5.20
C VAL A 110 14.11 10.26 -5.51
N THR A 111 15.21 10.23 -6.26
CA THR A 111 15.79 11.41 -6.90
C THR A 111 15.08 11.64 -8.23
N ILE A 112 14.48 12.82 -8.37
CA ILE A 112 13.75 13.24 -9.57
C ILE A 112 14.53 14.37 -10.21
N THR A 113 15.03 14.13 -11.43
CA THR A 113 15.73 15.12 -12.24
C THR A 113 14.88 15.46 -13.45
N ALA A 114 14.54 16.73 -13.64
CA ALA A 114 13.85 17.21 -14.83
C ALA A 114 14.70 18.21 -15.60
N GLU A 115 15.05 17.86 -16.82
CA GLU A 115 15.76 18.73 -17.76
C GLU A 115 14.76 19.44 -18.67
N LEU A 116 14.75 20.78 -18.65
CA LEU A 116 13.93 21.56 -19.55
C LEU A 116 14.56 21.58 -20.95
N GLU A 117 13.74 21.40 -21.99
CA GLU A 117 14.19 21.43 -23.37
C GLU A 117 14.98 22.71 -23.71
N ASN A 118 15.90 22.57 -24.66
CA ASN A 118 16.82 23.63 -25.11
C ASN A 118 17.81 24.11 -24.02
N GLY A 119 18.01 23.34 -22.96
CA GLY A 119 18.94 23.69 -21.88
C GLY A 119 18.48 24.89 -21.07
N ALA A 120 17.16 25.13 -20.99
CA ALA A 120 16.58 26.23 -20.24
C ALA A 120 16.84 26.11 -18.72
N GLY A 121 17.11 24.90 -18.25
CA GLY A 121 17.53 24.62 -16.88
C GLY A 121 17.35 23.15 -16.51
N THR A 122 17.73 22.83 -15.27
CA THR A 122 17.52 21.53 -14.66
C THR A 122 16.86 21.74 -13.30
N ILE A 123 15.91 20.89 -12.96
CA ILE A 123 15.25 20.82 -11.66
C ILE A 123 15.67 19.48 -11.04
N GLU A 124 16.11 19.50 -9.80
CA GLU A 124 16.48 18.30 -9.06
C GLU A 124 15.75 18.33 -7.71
N LEU A 125 15.08 17.24 -7.37
CA LEU A 125 14.32 17.11 -6.13
C LEU A 125 14.33 15.68 -5.61
N GLU A 126 14.45 15.53 -4.30
CA GLU A 126 14.32 14.24 -3.62
C GLU A 126 12.93 14.14 -2.99
N ARG A 127 12.24 13.00 -3.16
CA ARG A 127 10.94 12.73 -2.56
C ARG A 127 10.88 11.30 -2.04
N PHE A 128 10.43 11.14 -0.80
CA PHE A 128 10.10 9.83 -0.26
C PHE A 128 8.77 9.36 -0.82
N PHE A 129 8.70 8.12 -1.29
CA PHE A 129 7.48 7.48 -1.75
C PHE A 129 7.20 6.27 -0.87
N GLU A 130 5.96 6.18 -0.40
CA GLU A 130 5.43 5.01 0.28
C GLU A 130 4.72 4.17 -0.78
N VAL A 131 5.05 2.88 -0.88
CA VAL A 131 4.37 1.92 -1.75
C VAL A 131 3.34 1.20 -0.89
N PRO A 132 2.03 1.44 -1.09
CA PRO A 132 1.00 0.75 -0.32
C PRO A 132 1.14 -0.76 -0.52
N GLN A 133 1.14 -1.50 0.58
CA GLN A 133 1.19 -2.97 0.52
C GLN A 133 -0.03 -3.54 -0.22
N ALA A 134 -1.15 -2.82 -0.29
CA ALA A 134 -2.30 -3.19 -1.12
C ALA A 134 -1.96 -3.38 -2.60
N ALA A 135 -1.03 -2.60 -3.16
CA ALA A 135 -0.57 -2.80 -4.54
C ALA A 135 0.16 -4.15 -4.68
N ALA A 136 0.92 -4.55 -3.66
CA ALA A 136 1.53 -5.88 -3.60
C ALA A 136 0.49 -6.98 -3.33
N ILE A 137 -0.61 -6.67 -2.62
CA ILE A 137 -1.73 -7.59 -2.40
C ILE A 137 -2.54 -7.84 -3.68
N GLU A 138 -2.66 -6.87 -4.59
CA GLU A 138 -3.31 -7.12 -5.90
C GLU A 138 -2.58 -8.21 -6.71
N GLN A 139 -1.30 -8.45 -6.40
CA GLN A 139 -0.52 -9.54 -6.94
C GLN A 139 -0.66 -10.85 -6.12
N VAL A 140 -1.53 -10.88 -5.12
CA VAL A 140 -1.82 -12.09 -4.36
C VAL A 140 -2.82 -12.94 -5.14
N VAL A 141 -2.36 -14.09 -5.62
CA VAL A 141 -3.23 -15.05 -6.30
C VAL A 141 -3.74 -16.08 -5.31
N GLY A 142 -5.07 -16.23 -5.31
CA GLY A 142 -5.78 -17.27 -4.59
C GLY A 142 -5.95 -18.55 -5.39
N SER A 143 -5.83 -19.71 -4.73
CA SER A 143 -6.26 -20.99 -5.31
C SER A 143 -7.07 -21.78 -4.29
N VAL A 144 -8.19 -22.36 -4.71
CA VAL A 144 -9.05 -23.19 -3.87
C VAL A 144 -8.58 -24.64 -3.96
N ARG A 145 -8.28 -25.26 -2.82
CA ARG A 145 -7.81 -26.66 -2.75
C ARG A 145 -8.95 -27.62 -2.48
N GLU A 146 -9.77 -27.28 -1.50
CA GLU A 146 -10.97 -28.01 -1.16
C GLU A 146 -12.10 -27.02 -0.92
N ALA A 147 -13.09 -27.09 -1.79
CA ALA A 147 -14.41 -26.54 -1.55
C ALA A 147 -15.40 -27.72 -1.50
N PHE A 148 -16.43 -27.60 -0.65
CA PHE A 148 -17.51 -28.58 -0.45
C PHE A 148 -17.15 -29.84 0.35
N GLY A 149 -18.14 -30.31 1.12
CA GLY A 149 -18.15 -31.65 1.74
C GLY A 149 -17.34 -31.80 3.03
N SER A 150 -16.18 -31.15 3.15
CA SER A 150 -15.29 -31.25 4.33
C SER A 150 -15.73 -30.36 5.50
N GLY A 151 -16.57 -29.35 5.24
CA GLY A 151 -16.94 -28.34 6.23
C GLY A 151 -15.86 -27.28 6.46
N ARG A 152 -14.86 -27.19 5.57
CA ARG A 152 -13.79 -26.19 5.57
C ARG A 152 -13.61 -25.67 4.14
N TYR A 153 -13.03 -24.48 4.04
CA TYR A 153 -12.65 -23.85 2.78
C TYR A 153 -11.14 -23.62 2.82
N GLU A 154 -10.40 -24.42 2.06
CA GLU A 154 -8.93 -24.39 2.03
C GLU A 154 -8.44 -23.65 0.79
N PHE A 155 -7.52 -22.72 0.99
CA PHE A 155 -6.93 -21.94 -0.10
C PHE A 155 -5.47 -21.59 0.18
N SER A 156 -4.77 -21.14 -0.86
CA SER A 156 -3.41 -20.61 -0.73
C SER A 156 -3.38 -19.17 -1.24
N LEU A 157 -2.70 -18.29 -0.52
CA LEU A 157 -2.35 -16.94 -0.98
C LEU A 157 -0.88 -16.93 -1.34
N THR A 158 -0.56 -16.57 -2.58
CA THR A 158 0.83 -16.42 -3.04
C THR A 158 1.14 -14.96 -3.25
N ASN A 159 2.10 -14.41 -2.51
CA ASN A 159 2.59 -13.06 -2.77
C ASN A 159 3.51 -13.11 -4.00
N THR A 160 3.05 -12.67 -5.17
CA THR A 160 3.90 -12.67 -6.36
C THR A 160 4.76 -11.42 -6.49
N SER A 161 4.62 -10.46 -5.57
CA SER A 161 5.51 -9.30 -5.52
C SER A 161 6.91 -9.72 -5.04
N GLY A 162 7.90 -8.86 -5.29
CA GLY A 162 9.26 -9.05 -4.79
C GLY A 162 9.44 -8.75 -3.29
N ASN A 163 8.44 -8.13 -2.64
CA ASN A 163 8.56 -7.57 -1.30
C ASN A 163 7.75 -8.36 -0.28
N ASP A 164 8.12 -8.28 1.00
CA ASP A 164 7.39 -8.94 2.07
C ASP A 164 6.11 -8.15 2.42
N ILE A 165 4.99 -8.85 2.55
CA ILE A 165 3.70 -8.27 2.96
C ILE A 165 3.36 -8.75 4.37
N THR A 166 2.88 -7.86 5.23
CA THR A 166 2.33 -8.24 6.54
C THR A 166 0.83 -8.00 6.56
N LEU A 167 0.04 -9.07 6.56
CA LEU A 167 -1.42 -9.02 6.65
C LEU A 167 -1.87 -9.01 8.10
N ASP A 168 -2.73 -8.05 8.44
CA ASP A 168 -3.25 -7.81 9.79
C ASP A 168 -4.78 -7.89 9.88
N GLY A 169 -5.47 -8.14 8.76
CA GLY A 169 -6.92 -8.25 8.75
C GLY A 169 -7.45 -9.06 7.56
N PHE A 170 -8.56 -9.76 7.78
CA PHE A 170 -9.27 -10.52 6.75
C PHE A 170 -10.80 -10.32 6.87
N GLY A 171 -11.50 -10.35 5.74
CA GLY A 171 -12.95 -10.29 5.64
C GLY A 171 -13.45 -11.06 4.43
N ILE A 172 -14.76 -11.34 4.39
CA ILE A 172 -15.39 -11.96 3.22
C ILE A 172 -16.17 -10.87 2.48
N ALA A 173 -15.67 -10.41 1.33
CA ALA A 173 -16.32 -9.38 0.55
C ALA A 173 -17.56 -9.92 -0.18
N TRP A 174 -17.45 -11.12 -0.76
CA TRP A 174 -18.51 -11.74 -1.55
C TRP A 174 -18.35 -13.27 -1.61
N THR A 175 -19.45 -13.97 -1.92
CA THR A 175 -19.44 -15.41 -2.25
C THR A 175 -20.46 -15.72 -3.34
N ASN A 176 -20.27 -16.81 -4.08
CA ASN A 176 -21.22 -17.21 -5.13
C ASN A 176 -22.52 -17.83 -4.61
N ASN A 177 -22.61 -18.17 -3.33
CA ASN A 177 -23.81 -18.72 -2.72
C ASN A 177 -24.59 -17.63 -1.96
N PRO A 178 -25.80 -17.22 -2.41
CA PRO A 178 -26.55 -16.15 -1.78
C PRO A 178 -27.06 -16.47 -0.37
N ASP A 179 -27.10 -17.76 -0.01
CA ASP A 179 -27.50 -18.19 1.33
C ASP A 179 -26.33 -18.14 2.33
N ALA A 180 -25.08 -18.00 1.87
CA ALA A 180 -23.92 -17.85 2.75
C ALA A 180 -23.87 -16.44 3.36
N MET A 181 -24.10 -16.36 4.67
CA MET A 181 -24.16 -15.08 5.40
C MET A 181 -22.92 -14.82 6.24
N GLN A 182 -22.28 -15.87 6.74
CA GLN A 182 -21.14 -15.74 7.64
C GLN A 182 -20.29 -17.01 7.69
N VAL A 183 -19.09 -16.87 8.23
CA VAL A 183 -18.26 -17.94 8.76
C VAL A 183 -18.34 -17.88 10.29
N PRO A 184 -19.21 -18.67 10.93
CA PRO A 184 -19.39 -18.64 12.36
C PRO A 184 -18.21 -19.29 13.07
N ARG A 185 -17.98 -18.87 14.32
CA ARG A 185 -17.13 -19.61 15.24
C ARG A 185 -17.70 -21.02 15.43
N PRO A 186 -16.90 -22.09 15.25
CA PRO A 186 -17.36 -23.43 15.61
C PRO A 186 -17.61 -23.49 17.13
N ASN A 187 -18.42 -24.45 17.57
CA ASN A 187 -18.72 -24.61 18.99
C ASN A 187 -17.43 -24.85 19.79
N GLY A 188 -16.94 -23.84 20.53
CA GLY A 188 -15.76 -23.93 21.40
C GLY A 188 -14.65 -22.94 21.07
N ASN A 189 -13.40 -23.42 21.13
CA ASN A 189 -12.17 -22.64 20.89
C ASN A 189 -11.59 -22.88 19.51
N ASP A 190 -12.35 -23.46 18.59
CA ASP A 190 -11.88 -23.71 17.24
C ASP A 190 -11.71 -22.40 16.47
N SER A 191 -10.68 -22.37 15.64
CA SER A 191 -10.25 -21.22 14.85
C SER A 191 -11.17 -20.98 13.66
N ILE A 192 -11.47 -19.72 13.34
CA ILE A 192 -12.30 -19.34 12.18
C ILE A 192 -11.45 -19.26 10.92
N LEU A 193 -10.30 -18.63 11.03
CA LEU A 193 -9.28 -18.58 9.99
C LEU A 193 -7.96 -19.05 10.61
N THR A 194 -7.32 -20.02 9.97
CA THR A 194 -5.96 -20.45 10.28
C THR A 194 -5.05 -20.20 9.09
N ALA A 195 -3.78 -19.94 9.38
CA ALA A 195 -2.71 -19.86 8.39
C ALA A 195 -1.58 -20.81 8.83
N ASN A 196 -1.21 -21.75 7.96
CA ASN A 196 -0.31 -22.87 8.27
C ASN A 196 -0.71 -23.62 9.56
N GLY A 197 -2.02 -23.81 9.78
CA GLY A 197 -2.58 -24.50 10.94
C GLY A 197 -2.59 -23.71 12.25
N SER A 198 -2.06 -22.48 12.26
CA SER A 198 -2.11 -21.57 13.42
C SER A 198 -3.30 -20.63 13.30
N GLN A 199 -4.02 -20.43 14.40
CA GLN A 199 -5.16 -19.53 14.46
C GLN A 199 -4.74 -18.08 14.22
N ARG A 200 -5.48 -17.38 13.34
CA ARG A 200 -5.27 -15.96 13.04
C ARG A 200 -6.49 -15.13 13.39
N ILE A 201 -7.70 -15.65 13.21
CA ILE A 201 -8.95 -14.96 13.57
C ILE A 201 -9.84 -15.86 14.43
N ASP A 202 -10.45 -15.27 15.46
CA ASP A 202 -11.38 -15.95 16.38
C ASP A 202 -12.78 -15.31 16.45
N GLN A 203 -13.02 -14.28 15.63
CA GLN A 203 -14.29 -13.56 15.49
C GLN A 203 -15.02 -13.95 14.21
N VAL A 204 -16.36 -13.88 14.25
CA VAL A 204 -17.22 -14.23 13.11
C VAL A 204 -16.92 -13.32 11.92
N LEU A 205 -16.68 -13.91 10.75
CA LEU A 205 -16.56 -13.18 9.50
C LEU A 205 -17.91 -13.13 8.81
N TYR A 206 -18.46 -11.95 8.55
CA TYR A 206 -19.71 -11.79 7.81
C TYR A 206 -19.41 -11.61 6.32
N VAL A 207 -20.24 -12.21 5.46
CA VAL A 207 -20.19 -11.98 4.01
C VAL A 207 -20.71 -10.56 3.73
N GLY A 208 -19.91 -9.77 3.03
CA GLY A 208 -20.13 -8.33 2.85
C GLY A 208 -19.90 -7.50 4.12
N GLY A 209 -19.27 -8.08 5.15
CA GLY A 209 -18.94 -7.41 6.40
C GLY A 209 -17.65 -6.59 6.35
N GLU A 210 -17.32 -5.96 7.47
CA GLU A 210 -16.03 -5.28 7.65
C GLU A 210 -14.88 -6.29 7.77
N ILE A 211 -13.67 -5.83 7.44
CA ILE A 211 -12.44 -6.59 7.68
C ILE A 211 -12.24 -6.75 9.19
N THR A 212 -12.01 -7.98 9.61
CA THR A 212 -11.73 -8.34 11.00
C THR A 212 -10.23 -8.42 11.23
N ASP A 213 -9.79 -7.84 12.33
CA ASP A 213 -8.39 -7.86 12.73
C ASP A 213 -7.91 -9.29 13.04
N VAL A 214 -6.67 -9.56 12.67
CA VAL A 214 -5.93 -10.74 13.15
C VAL A 214 -5.68 -10.60 14.65
N ILE A 215 -5.57 -11.73 15.35
CA ILE A 215 -5.22 -11.77 16.77
C ILE A 215 -3.88 -11.04 16.98
N ASP A 216 -3.84 -10.15 17.97
CA ASP A 216 -2.64 -9.35 18.29
C ASP A 216 -1.36 -10.20 18.39
N GLY A 217 -0.32 -9.81 17.65
CA GLY A 217 0.95 -10.53 17.56
C GLY A 217 0.89 -11.85 16.77
N GLN A 218 -0.18 -12.10 16.00
CA GLN A 218 -0.34 -13.23 15.09
C GLN A 218 -0.47 -12.78 13.64
N GLU A 219 0.11 -11.63 13.28
CA GLU A 219 0.14 -11.13 11.91
C GLU A 219 0.69 -12.18 10.93
N VAL A 220 0.25 -12.10 9.68
CA VAL A 220 0.66 -13.05 8.64
C VAL A 220 1.70 -12.40 7.75
N GLN A 221 2.94 -12.88 7.83
CA GLN A 221 4.01 -12.48 6.93
C GLN A 221 4.00 -13.37 5.70
N LEU A 222 3.88 -12.76 4.52
CA LEU A 222 4.01 -13.41 3.21
C LEU A 222 5.25 -12.85 2.54
N GLY A 223 6.34 -13.62 2.50
CA GLY A 223 7.55 -13.18 1.81
C GLY A 223 7.34 -13.05 0.30
N GLY A 224 8.17 -12.26 -0.36
CA GLY A 224 8.13 -12.13 -1.82
C GLY A 224 8.30 -13.48 -2.54
N GLY A 225 7.35 -13.86 -3.39
CA GLY A 225 7.30 -15.16 -4.07
C GLY A 225 6.85 -16.34 -3.19
N GLU A 226 6.53 -16.12 -1.91
CA GLU A 226 6.08 -17.17 -1.01
C GLU A 226 4.57 -17.43 -1.12
N ALA A 227 4.20 -18.70 -0.95
CA ALA A 227 2.82 -19.13 -0.82
C ALA A 227 2.54 -19.58 0.61
N MET A 228 1.38 -19.20 1.14
CA MET A 228 0.91 -19.64 2.45
C MET A 228 -0.48 -20.24 2.36
N ASP A 229 -0.69 -21.30 3.13
CA ASP A 229 -1.95 -22.02 3.16
C ASP A 229 -2.85 -21.52 4.26
N PHE A 230 -4.11 -21.34 3.90
CA PHE A 230 -5.17 -20.84 4.75
C PHE A 230 -6.34 -21.82 4.77
N GLU A 231 -7.02 -21.84 5.91
CA GLU A 231 -8.25 -22.59 6.08
C GLU A 231 -9.24 -21.69 6.79
N ILE A 232 -10.43 -21.55 6.19
CA ILE A 232 -11.59 -20.92 6.82
C ILE A 232 -12.62 -22.00 7.14
N GLN A 233 -13.32 -21.84 8.28
CA GLN A 233 -14.40 -22.74 8.66
C GLN A 233 -15.56 -22.70 7.66
N ARG A 234 -16.49 -23.67 7.77
CA ARG A 234 -17.70 -23.69 6.93
C ARG A 234 -18.46 -22.36 6.97
N PHE A 235 -18.97 -21.97 5.80
CA PHE A 235 -19.99 -20.95 5.68
C PHE A 235 -21.32 -21.42 6.28
N SER A 236 -22.18 -20.48 6.67
CA SER A 236 -23.49 -20.71 7.26
C SER A 236 -24.49 -19.63 6.82
N ASP A 237 -25.77 -19.97 6.81
CA ASP A 237 -26.94 -19.08 6.64
C ASP A 237 -27.29 -18.31 7.93
N GLY A 238 -26.46 -18.40 8.97
CA GLY A 238 -26.78 -17.84 10.28
C GLY A 238 -27.67 -18.75 11.15
N ASN A 239 -28.16 -19.88 10.63
CA ASN A 239 -28.87 -20.86 11.44
C ASN A 239 -27.87 -21.84 12.10
N PRO A 240 -28.08 -22.17 13.39
CA PRO A 240 -27.20 -23.10 14.09
C PRO A 240 -27.26 -24.50 13.47
N GLY A 241 -26.10 -25.01 13.05
CA GLY A 241 -25.93 -26.40 12.61
C GLY A 241 -25.94 -26.64 11.10
N GLY A 242 -26.38 -25.67 10.29
CA GLY A 242 -26.34 -25.73 8.83
C GLY A 242 -25.01 -25.23 8.27
N GLY A 243 -24.27 -26.09 7.58
CA GLY A 243 -23.14 -25.66 6.75
C GLY A 243 -23.61 -25.38 5.33
N ILE A 244 -23.09 -24.32 4.72
CA ILE A 244 -23.36 -23.94 3.34
C ILE A 244 -22.10 -24.17 2.50
N GLY A 245 -22.29 -24.76 1.33
CA GLY A 245 -21.23 -24.91 0.35
C GLY A 245 -21.04 -23.62 -0.44
N VAL A 246 -19.79 -23.20 -0.58
CA VAL A 246 -19.36 -22.02 -1.34
C VAL A 246 -18.19 -22.44 -2.22
N GLU A 247 -18.26 -22.17 -3.52
CA GLU A 247 -17.17 -22.52 -4.48
C GLU A 247 -16.23 -21.33 -4.65
N ASP A 248 -16.83 -20.14 -4.80
CA ASP A 248 -16.11 -18.91 -5.06
C ASP A 248 -16.28 -17.93 -3.92
N VAL A 249 -15.17 -17.29 -3.53
CA VAL A 249 -15.11 -16.31 -2.46
C VAL A 249 -14.25 -15.14 -2.92
N ASP A 250 -14.69 -13.92 -2.61
CA ASP A 250 -13.84 -12.73 -2.67
C ASP A 250 -13.38 -12.43 -1.25
N LEU A 251 -12.08 -12.58 -1.00
CA LEU A 251 -11.47 -12.37 0.30
C LEU A 251 -10.95 -10.93 0.38
N ALA A 252 -11.54 -10.12 1.25
CA ALA A 252 -10.95 -8.82 1.60
C ALA A 252 -9.78 -9.05 2.54
N VAL A 253 -8.63 -8.47 2.24
CA VAL A 253 -7.40 -8.58 3.04
C VAL A 253 -6.86 -7.19 3.31
N ARG A 254 -6.30 -6.99 4.50
CA ARG A 254 -5.69 -5.72 4.93
C ARG A 254 -4.25 -5.96 5.35
N ALA A 255 -3.37 -5.08 4.87
CA ALA A 255 -1.98 -5.02 5.29
C ALA A 255 -1.82 -4.16 6.54
N ALA A 256 -0.69 -4.33 7.23
CA ALA A 256 -0.36 -3.61 8.46
C ALA A 256 -0.22 -2.08 8.28
N ASP A 257 -0.06 -1.59 7.05
CA ASP A 257 -0.10 -0.15 6.72
C ASP A 257 -1.53 0.41 6.63
N GLY A 258 -2.55 -0.45 6.82
CA GLY A 258 -3.97 -0.12 6.76
C GLY A 258 -4.56 -0.17 5.35
N SER A 259 -3.74 -0.41 4.34
CA SER A 259 -4.21 -0.59 2.96
C SER A 259 -4.90 -1.95 2.81
N SER A 260 -5.87 -2.04 1.90
CA SER A 260 -6.67 -3.25 1.72
C SER A 260 -6.97 -3.52 0.26
N SER A 261 -7.08 -4.80 -0.09
CA SER A 261 -7.47 -5.25 -1.44
C SER A 261 -8.38 -6.48 -1.35
N VAL A 262 -8.95 -6.89 -2.48
CA VAL A 262 -9.82 -8.07 -2.60
C VAL A 262 -9.11 -9.11 -3.47
N VAL A 263 -8.93 -10.31 -2.91
CA VAL A 263 -8.37 -11.45 -3.61
C VAL A 263 -9.50 -12.38 -4.03
N GLU A 264 -9.58 -12.65 -5.33
CA GLU A 264 -10.56 -13.59 -5.88
C GLU A 264 -10.09 -15.04 -5.68
N LEU A 265 -10.90 -15.84 -4.98
CA LEU A 265 -10.72 -17.27 -4.81
C LEU A 265 -11.78 -17.97 -5.68
N ARG A 266 -11.34 -18.72 -6.68
CA ARG A 266 -12.22 -19.46 -7.61
C ARG A 266 -11.89 -20.94 -7.56
N ALA A 267 -12.91 -21.78 -7.51
CA ALA A 267 -12.72 -23.22 -7.62
C ALA A 267 -12.45 -23.60 -9.09
N ASP A 268 -11.38 -24.36 -9.34
CA ASP A 268 -11.15 -24.94 -10.66
C ASP A 268 -12.26 -25.98 -10.93
N GLY A 269 -13.16 -25.66 -11.87
CA GLY A 269 -14.33 -26.49 -12.23
C GLY A 269 -14.01 -27.76 -13.01
#